data_AF-A0A7L2R7P7-F1
#
_entry.id   AF-A0A7L2R7P7-F1
#
_cell.length_a   1.000
_cell.length_b   1.000
_cell.length_c   1.000
_cell.angle_alpha   90.00
_cell.angle_beta   90.00
_cell.angle_gamma   90.00
#
_symmetry.space_group_name_H-M   'P 1'
#
loop_
_entity.id
_entity.type
_entity.pdbx_description
1 polymer ?
#
loop_
_entity_poly.entity_id
_entity_poly.type
_entity_poly.pdbx_seq_one_letter_code
_entity_poly.pdbx_strand_id
1 'polypeptide(L)'
;QEKELLEVSPPPTSVHEAIVQGEKKTYAVYDLLSPSLFNTSRSLNVQLKWKRPQDSSEMPIPTLHAQRYVGGYGLQTGEICTLIYNTHPYRAFPVILLETVPWYLRLYVHTLTIITKGKENKPS
;
A
#
# COMPACT_ATOMS: atom_id res chain seq x y z
N GLN A 1 -7.37 -26.44 6.62
CA GLN A 1 -6.88 -26.57 5.23
C GLN A 1 -6.14 -25.31 4.72
N GLU A 2 -5.92 -24.28 5.56
CA GLU A 2 -5.27 -23.02 5.17
C GLU A 2 -3.72 -23.06 5.27
N LYS A 3 -3.17 -24.02 6.03
CA LYS A 3 -1.72 -24.16 6.31
C LYS A 3 -0.86 -24.58 5.11
N GLU A 4 -1.44 -25.02 3.99
CA GLU A 4 -0.69 -25.54 2.82
C GLU A 4 -0.40 -24.50 1.73
N LEU A 5 -0.93 -23.27 1.87
CA LEU A 5 -0.84 -22.24 0.82
C LEU A 5 0.33 -21.26 1.04
N LEU A 6 0.85 -21.16 2.27
CA LEU A 6 1.89 -20.20 2.65
C LEU A 6 2.99 -20.91 3.44
N GLU A 7 4.18 -21.00 2.86
CA GLU A 7 5.37 -21.56 3.50
C GLU A 7 6.42 -20.46 3.66
N VAL A 8 7.04 -20.38 4.84
CA VAL A 8 8.14 -19.44 5.11
C VAL A 8 9.37 -20.22 5.55
N SER A 9 10.53 -19.87 5.00
CA SER A 9 11.82 -20.45 5.36
C SER A 9 12.84 -19.34 5.65
N PRO A 10 13.58 -19.38 6.76
CA PRO A 10 13.49 -20.37 7.85
C PRO A 10 12.17 -20.27 8.65
N PRO A 11 11.80 -21.28 9.44
CA PRO A 11 10.60 -21.22 10.28
C PRO A 11 10.63 -20.02 11.24
N PRO A 12 9.50 -19.33 11.45
CA PRO A 12 9.44 -18.23 12.38
C PRO A 12 9.60 -18.70 13.84
N THR A 13 10.10 -17.81 14.70
CA THR A 13 10.21 -18.04 16.14
C THR A 13 8.83 -18.17 16.78
N SER A 14 7.87 -17.36 16.34
CA SER A 14 6.47 -17.45 16.74
C SER A 14 5.54 -16.95 15.63
N VAL A 15 4.26 -17.27 15.76
CA VAL A 15 3.21 -16.77 14.87
C VAL A 15 2.22 -15.98 15.70
N HIS A 16 1.95 -14.75 15.27
CA HIS A 16 0.96 -13.87 15.89
C HIS A 16 -0.22 -13.64 14.96
N GLU A 17 -1.43 -13.71 15.49
CA GLU A 17 -2.63 -13.37 14.75
C GLU A 17 -3.23 -12.08 15.32
N ALA A 18 -3.59 -11.15 14.45
CA ALA A 18 -4.23 -9.90 14.84
C ALA A 18 -5.35 -9.56 13.87
N ILE A 19 -6.39 -8.87 14.35
CA ILE A 19 -7.44 -8.34 13.48
C ILE A 19 -7.06 -6.91 13.13
N VAL A 20 -6.74 -6.65 11.87
CA VAL A 20 -6.36 -5.33 11.36
C VAL A 20 -7.40 -4.90 10.33
N GLN A 21 -8.07 -3.77 10.60
CA GLN A 21 -9.13 -3.23 9.75
C GLN A 21 -10.26 -4.25 9.45
N GLY A 22 -10.56 -5.13 10.43
CA GLY A 22 -11.62 -6.15 10.30
C GLY A 22 -11.17 -7.45 9.61
N GLU A 23 -9.96 -7.50 9.07
CA GLU A 23 -9.39 -8.73 8.50
C GLU A 23 -8.46 -9.41 9.50
N LYS A 24 -8.55 -10.73 9.59
CA LYS A 24 -7.58 -11.54 10.33
C LYS A 24 -6.25 -11.56 9.56
N LYS A 25 -5.20 -10.99 10.16
CA LYS A 25 -3.82 -11.01 9.65
C LYS A 25 -2.99 -11.97 10.49
N THR A 26 -2.14 -12.74 9.83
CA THR A 26 -1.17 -13.65 10.46
C THR A 26 0.24 -13.14 10.20
N TYR A 27 1.01 -12.98 11.27
CA TYR A 27 2.36 -12.45 11.27
C TYR A 27 3.35 -13.55 11.67
N ALA A 28 4.34 -13.79 10.81
CA ALA A 28 5.51 -14.59 11.12
C ALA A 28 6.53 -13.72 11.87
N VAL A 29 6.85 -14.08 13.12
CA VAL A 29 7.72 -13.28 13.99
C VAL A 29 9.07 -13.98 14.12
N TYR A 30 10.13 -13.22 13.84
CA TYR A 30 11.51 -13.68 13.95
C TYR A 30 12.21 -12.92 15.06
N ASP A 31 12.78 -13.66 16.02
CA ASP A 31 13.66 -13.08 17.02
C ASP A 31 15.05 -12.86 16.43
N LEU A 32 15.42 -11.60 16.26
CA LEU A 32 16.71 -11.19 15.69
C LEU A 32 17.89 -11.42 16.66
N LEU A 33 17.60 -11.63 17.94
CA LEU A 33 18.60 -11.94 18.95
C LEU A 33 18.85 -13.45 19.06
N SER A 34 18.01 -14.27 18.42
CA SER A 34 18.12 -15.71 18.47
C SER A 34 19.45 -16.18 17.86
N PRO A 35 20.36 -16.77 18.66
CA PRO A 35 21.65 -17.24 18.16
C PRO A 35 21.50 -18.34 17.12
N SER A 36 20.40 -19.10 17.12
CA SER A 36 20.15 -20.17 16.13
C SER A 36 19.83 -19.64 14.73
N LEU A 37 19.32 -18.41 14.62
CA LEU A 37 18.96 -17.78 13.35
C LEU A 37 20.06 -16.86 12.81
N PHE A 38 20.86 -16.24 13.69
CA PHE A 38 21.85 -15.20 13.33
C PHE A 38 23.32 -15.59 13.59
N ASN A 39 23.60 -16.86 13.94
CA ASN A 39 24.91 -17.31 14.46
C ASN A 39 26.13 -16.90 13.61
N THR A 40 26.01 -16.93 12.28
CA THR A 40 27.21 -16.94 11.41
C THR A 40 27.35 -15.70 10.52
N SER A 41 26.27 -15.13 10.00
CA SER A 41 26.35 -14.08 8.96
C SER A 41 25.81 -12.72 9.38
N ARG A 42 25.26 -12.57 10.60
CA ARG A 42 24.50 -11.37 11.06
C ARG A 42 23.40 -10.93 10.06
N SER A 43 23.00 -11.81 9.16
CA SER A 43 22.01 -11.56 8.12
C SER A 43 20.99 -12.68 8.11
N LEU A 44 19.72 -12.34 7.91
CA LEU A 44 18.61 -13.28 7.83
C LEU A 44 17.98 -13.14 6.44
N ASN A 45 18.07 -14.21 5.66
CA ASN A 45 17.36 -14.32 4.39
C ASN A 45 16.04 -15.04 4.63
N VAL A 46 14.93 -14.35 4.40
CA VAL A 46 13.58 -14.92 4.52
C VAL A 46 13.04 -15.21 3.14
N GLN A 47 12.64 -16.46 2.91
CA GLN A 47 11.95 -16.89 1.70
C GLN A 47 10.48 -17.12 2.01
N LEU A 48 9.61 -16.48 1.22
CA LEU A 48 8.18 -16.68 1.22
C LEU A 48 7.79 -17.49 -0.03
N LYS A 49 7.16 -18.65 0.17
CA LYS A 49 6.52 -19.42 -0.90
C LYS A 49 5.01 -19.35 -0.71
N TRP A 50 4.34 -18.75 -1.68
CA TRP A 50 2.88 -18.65 -1.70
C TRP A 50 2.35 -19.44 -2.91
N LYS A 51 1.44 -20.38 -2.69
CA LYS A 51 0.65 -21.02 -3.76
C LYS A 51 -0.64 -20.24 -3.97
N ARG A 52 -0.81 -19.60 -5.13
CA ARG A 52 -2.04 -18.84 -5.44
C ARG A 52 -3.20 -19.84 -5.48
N PRO A 53 -4.25 -19.66 -4.65
CA PRO A 53 -5.45 -20.50 -4.76
C PRO A 53 -6.03 -20.36 -6.18
N GLN A 54 -6.41 -21.47 -6.82
CA GLN A 54 -6.98 -21.42 -8.18
C GLN A 54 -8.31 -20.65 -8.22
N ASP A 55 -9.03 -20.63 -7.10
CA ASP A 55 -10.27 -19.85 -6.89
C ASP A 55 -10.02 -18.53 -6.15
N SER A 56 -8.81 -17.98 -6.18
CA SER A 56 -8.55 -16.70 -5.51
C SER A 56 -9.37 -15.62 -6.21
N SER A 57 -10.53 -15.30 -5.64
CA SER A 57 -11.22 -14.02 -5.79
C SER A 57 -10.20 -12.89 -5.89
N GLU A 58 -10.50 -11.89 -6.71
CA GLU A 58 -9.68 -10.68 -6.87
C GLU A 58 -9.12 -10.25 -5.52
N MET A 59 -7.82 -9.94 -5.48
CA MET A 59 -7.19 -9.47 -4.24
C MET A 59 -8.00 -8.29 -3.70
N PRO A 60 -8.33 -8.28 -2.41
CA PRO A 60 -9.14 -7.21 -1.84
C PRO A 60 -8.42 -5.88 -2.07
N ILE A 61 -9.13 -4.92 -2.67
CA ILE A 61 -8.61 -3.58 -2.91
C ILE A 61 -8.38 -2.92 -1.55
N PRO A 62 -7.20 -2.31 -1.29
CA PRO A 62 -6.95 -1.65 -0.02
C PRO A 62 -7.99 -0.57 0.29
N THR A 63 -8.35 -0.47 1.57
CA THR A 63 -9.32 0.51 2.12
C THR A 63 -9.04 1.94 1.65
N LEU A 64 -7.77 2.31 1.61
CA LEU A 64 -7.28 3.56 1.05
C LEU A 64 -6.26 3.22 -0.03
N HIS A 65 -6.52 3.65 -1.25
CA HIS A 65 -5.60 3.49 -2.36
C HIS A 65 -5.60 4.73 -3.23
N ALA A 66 -4.51 4.93 -3.95
CA ALA A 66 -4.36 6.07 -4.83
C ALA A 66 -3.74 5.64 -6.16
N GLN A 67 -4.09 6.37 -7.21
CA GLN A 67 -3.43 6.26 -8.51
C GLN A 67 -2.99 7.64 -8.95
N ARG A 68 -1.87 7.67 -9.68
CA ARG A 68 -1.30 8.87 -10.25
C ARG A 68 -0.99 8.64 -11.71
N TYR A 69 -1.37 9.60 -12.55
CA TYR A 69 -1.01 9.58 -13.96
C TYR A 69 -0.77 11.00 -14.46
N VAL A 70 -0.04 11.09 -15.57
CA VAL A 70 0.15 12.35 -16.31
C VAL A 70 -0.82 12.33 -17.49
N GLY A 71 -1.60 13.40 -17.62
CA GLY A 71 -2.56 13.59 -18.70
C GLY A 71 -2.23 14.81 -19.56
N GLY A 72 -2.89 14.91 -20.71
CA GLY A 72 -2.78 16.05 -21.61
C GLY A 72 -1.41 16.23 -22.28
N TYR A 73 -1.18 17.39 -22.90
CA TYR A 73 0.03 17.66 -23.68
C TYR A 73 0.51 19.12 -23.59
N GLY A 74 1.84 19.29 -23.66
CA GLY A 74 2.50 20.59 -23.68
C GLY A 74 2.30 21.41 -22.40
N LEU A 75 2.56 22.71 -22.51
CA LEU A 75 2.52 23.65 -21.37
C LEU A 75 1.10 24.10 -21.00
N GLN A 76 0.13 23.99 -21.91
CA GLN A 76 -1.22 24.52 -21.71
C GLN A 76 -2.21 23.50 -21.17
N THR A 77 -2.06 22.23 -21.53
CA THR A 77 -3.01 21.16 -21.17
C THR A 77 -2.38 20.01 -20.40
N GLY A 78 -1.09 20.08 -20.10
CA GLY A 78 -0.40 19.06 -19.31
C GLY A 78 -0.90 19.05 -17.86
N GLU A 79 -1.28 17.88 -17.38
CA GLU A 79 -1.92 17.69 -16.08
C GLU A 79 -1.24 16.54 -15.30
N ILE A 80 -1.14 16.69 -13.99
CA ILE A 80 -0.83 15.60 -13.07
C ILE A 80 -2.12 15.29 -12.31
N CYS A 81 -2.63 14.08 -12.49
CA CYS A 81 -3.86 13.64 -11.85
C CYS A 81 -3.52 12.64 -10.76
N THR A 82 -3.91 12.96 -9.53
CA THR A 82 -3.82 12.04 -8.38
C THR A 82 -5.21 11.78 -7.85
N LEU A 83 -5.67 10.53 -7.95
CA LEU A 83 -6.97 10.09 -7.47
C LEU A 83 -6.77 9.28 -6.21
N ILE A 84 -7.50 9.65 -5.16
CA ILE A 84 -7.48 8.97 -3.86
C ILE A 84 -8.87 8.38 -3.63
N TYR A 85 -8.91 7.09 -3.35
CA TYR A 85 -10.11 6.34 -3.12
C TYR A 85 -10.16 5.86 -1.68
N ASN A 86 -11.27 6.11 -1.01
CA ASN A 86 -11.60 5.52 0.28
C ASN A 86 -12.77 4.56 0.07
N THR A 87 -12.48 3.25 0.12
CA THR A 87 -13.48 2.18 -0.04
C THR A 87 -14.09 1.77 1.31
N HIS A 88 -13.74 2.44 2.40
CA HIS A 88 -14.33 2.15 3.71
C HIS A 88 -15.83 2.52 3.74
N PRO A 89 -16.73 1.62 4.17
CA PRO A 89 -18.17 1.84 4.06
C PRO A 89 -18.72 3.00 4.91
N TYR A 90 -18.14 3.25 6.09
CA TYR A 90 -18.71 4.22 7.05
C TYR A 90 -17.73 5.24 7.65
N ARG A 91 -16.43 5.22 7.27
CA ARG A 91 -15.39 6.00 7.95
C ARG A 91 -14.67 6.89 6.95
N ALA A 92 -14.57 8.17 7.28
CA ALA A 92 -13.66 9.09 6.62
C ALA A 92 -12.29 9.05 7.31
N PHE A 93 -11.22 9.16 6.53
CA PHE A 93 -9.85 9.24 7.04
C PHE A 93 -9.27 10.62 6.73
N PRO A 94 -8.62 11.30 7.69
CA PRO A 94 -7.82 12.47 7.39
C PRO A 94 -6.58 12.03 6.58
N VAL A 95 -6.33 12.70 5.46
CA VAL A 95 -5.20 12.39 4.56
C VAL A 95 -4.39 13.64 4.32
N ILE A 96 -3.06 13.51 4.38
CA ILE A 96 -2.11 14.52 3.92
C ILE A 96 -1.53 14.01 2.61
N LEU A 97 -1.74 14.76 1.53
CA LEU A 97 -1.18 14.43 0.21
C LEU A 97 0.15 15.16 0.02
N LEU A 98 1.22 14.40 -0.19
CA LEU A 98 2.55 14.89 -0.53
C LEU A 98 2.87 14.43 -1.95
N GLU A 99 2.97 15.38 -2.89
CA GLU A 99 3.24 15.10 -4.29
C GLU A 99 4.69 15.45 -4.66
N THR A 100 5.39 14.49 -5.27
CA THR A 100 6.74 14.71 -5.81
C THR A 100 6.66 15.10 -7.28
N VAL A 101 7.16 16.29 -7.57
CA VAL A 101 7.05 16.89 -8.90
C VAL A 101 8.42 16.82 -9.58
N PRO A 102 8.51 16.32 -10.83
CA PRO A 102 9.78 16.29 -11.54
C PRO A 102 10.36 17.70 -11.66
N TRP A 103 11.67 17.83 -11.41
CA TRP A 103 12.38 19.12 -11.35
C TRP A 103 12.25 19.98 -12.61
N TYR A 104 12.02 19.34 -13.77
CA TYR A 104 11.87 20.02 -15.05
C TYR A 104 10.44 20.51 -15.33
N LEU A 105 9.47 20.16 -14.47
CA LEU A 105 8.08 20.60 -14.62
C LEU A 105 7.81 21.86 -13.81
N ARG A 106 7.31 22.91 -14.46
CA ARG A 106 6.82 24.11 -13.79
C ARG A 106 5.36 23.92 -13.40
N LEU A 107 5.06 23.94 -12.11
CA LEU A 107 3.70 23.95 -11.60
C LEU A 107 3.22 25.36 -11.32
N TYR A 108 1.94 25.59 -11.58
CA TYR A 108 1.26 26.81 -11.22
C TYR A 108 0.20 26.50 -10.17
N VAL A 109 0.28 27.14 -8.99
CA VAL A 109 -0.67 26.88 -7.89
C VAL A 109 -2.09 27.30 -8.28
N HIS A 110 -2.25 28.27 -9.19
CA HIS A 110 -3.55 28.71 -9.71
C HIS A 110 -4.24 27.69 -10.62
N THR A 111 -3.66 26.50 -10.83
CA THR A 111 -4.25 25.39 -11.59
C THR A 111 -4.53 24.16 -10.73
N LEU A 112 -4.50 24.29 -9.39
CA LEU A 112 -4.88 23.20 -8.49
C LEU A 112 -6.40 23.09 -8.40
N THR A 113 -6.94 22.00 -8.92
CA THR A 113 -8.37 21.67 -8.82
C THR A 113 -8.55 20.49 -7.87
N ILE A 114 -9.36 20.65 -6.83
CA ILE A 114 -9.66 19.60 -5.86
C ILE A 114 -11.12 19.16 -6.04
N ILE A 115 -11.34 17.94 -6.49
CA ILE A 115 -12.70 17.40 -6.69
C ILE A 115 -12.98 16.34 -5.64
N THR A 116 -14.00 16.56 -4.81
CA THR A 116 -14.48 15.57 -3.82
C THR A 116 -15.91 15.19 -4.13
N LYS A 117 -16.20 13.89 -4.31
CA LYS A 117 -17.56 13.40 -4.61
C LYS A 117 -18.26 14.18 -5.73
N GLY A 118 -17.50 14.55 -6.78
CA GLY A 118 -18.01 15.30 -7.93
C GLY A 118 -18.19 16.81 -7.72
N LYS A 119 -17.81 17.35 -6.56
CA LYS A 119 -17.83 18.80 -6.29
C LYS A 119 -16.42 19.36 -6.25
N GLU A 120 -16.21 20.46 -6.98
CA GLU A 120 -14.97 21.22 -6.94
C GLU A 120 -14.88 22.04 -5.64
N ASN A 121 -13.74 21.94 -4.96
CA ASN A 121 -13.41 22.70 -3.77
C ASN A 121 -12.24 23.62 -4.11
N LYS A 122 -12.40 24.91 -3.74
CA LYS A 122 -11.28 25.85 -3.82
C LYS A 122 -10.34 25.58 -2.64
N PRO A 123 -9.02 25.53 -2.87
CA PRO A 123 -8.06 25.57 -1.77
C PRO A 123 -8.28 26.88 -0.99
N SER A 124 -8.41 26.77 0.33
CA SER A 124 -8.53 27.89 1.27
C SER A 124 -7.24 28.70 1.37
#